data_AF-A0A2J8V6Y0-F1
#
_entry.id   AF-A0A2J8V6Y0-F1
#
_cell.length_a   1.000
_cell.length_b   1.000
_cell.length_c   1.000
_cell.angle_alpha   90.00
_cell.angle_beta   90.00
_cell.angle_gamma   90.00
#
_symmetry.space_group_name_H-M   'P 1'
#
loop_
_entity.id
_entity.type
_entity.pdbx_description
1 polymer ?
#
loop_
_entity_poly.entity_id
_entity_poly.type
_entity_poly.pdbx_seq_one_letter_code
_entity_poly.pdbx_strand_id
1 'polypeptide(L)' 'MGSRDHLFKVLVVGDAAVGKTSLVQRYSQDSFSKHYKSTVGV' A
#
# COMPACT_ATOMS: atom_id res chain seq x y z
N MET A 1 12.62 -31.22 1.49
CA MET A 1 11.77 -30.43 2.41
C MET A 1 11.21 -29.28 1.60
N GLY A 2 9.92 -29.33 1.25
CA GLY A 2 9.31 -28.32 0.36
C GLY A 2 9.05 -27.02 1.13
N SER A 3 9.57 -25.91 0.59
CA SER A 3 9.25 -24.56 1.02
C SER A 3 7.75 -24.34 0.89
N ARG A 4 7.07 -23.90 1.95
CA ARG A 4 5.67 -23.48 1.85
C ARG A 4 5.64 -21.99 1.53
N ASP A 5 4.85 -21.62 0.54
CA ASP A 5 4.59 -20.21 0.28
C ASP A 5 3.69 -19.64 1.40
N HIS A 6 4.06 -18.45 1.87
CA HIS A 6 3.30 -17.73 2.88
C HIS A 6 2.61 -16.53 2.23
N LEU A 7 1.27 -16.50 2.33
CA LEU A 7 0.44 -15.39 1.86
C LEU A 7 -0.15 -14.66 3.07
N PHE A 8 0.02 -13.35 3.12
CA PHE A 8 -0.51 -12.50 4.18
C PHE A 8 -1.46 -11.45 3.64
N LYS A 9 -2.55 -11.17 4.37
CA LYS A 9 -3.43 -10.03 4.13
C LYS A 9 -3.08 -8.92 5.12
N VAL A 10 -2.63 -7.78 4.60
CA VAL A 10 -2.23 -6.62 5.39
C VAL A 10 -3.22 -5.48 5.16
N LEU A 11 -3.62 -4.80 6.23
CA LEU A 11 -4.51 -3.63 6.19
C LEU A 11 -3.75 -2.39 6.66
N VAL A 12 -3.80 -1.31 5.87
CA VAL A 12 -3.22 -0.01 6.23
C VAL A 12 -4.36 0.96 6.55
N VAL A 13 -4.41 1.47 7.78
CA VAL A 13 -5.49 2.32 8.30
C VAL A 13 -4.98 3.70 8.74
N GLY A 14 -5.89 4.66 8.86
CA GLY A 14 -5.61 6.05 9.22
C GLY A 14 -6.51 7.02 8.45
N ASP A 15 -6.48 8.30 8.82
CA ASP A 15 -7.36 9.32 8.24
C ASP A 15 -7.15 9.52 6.73
N ALA A 16 -8.10 10.18 6.09
CA ALA A 16 -7.95 10.57 4.69
C ALA A 16 -6.68 11.42 4.50
N ALA A 17 -6.04 11.30 3.33
CA ALA A 17 -4.84 12.06 2.97
C ALA A 17 -3.56 11.87 3.82
N VAL A 18 -3.51 10.98 4.82
CA VAL A 18 -2.28 10.72 5.62
C VAL A 18 -1.18 9.95 4.87
N GLY A 19 -1.35 9.68 3.58
CA GLY A 19 -0.31 9.07 2.74
C GLY A 19 -0.27 7.54 2.68
N LYS A 20 -1.34 6.85 3.13
CA LYS A 20 -1.45 5.37 3.10
C LYS A 20 -1.12 4.78 1.72
N THR A 21 -1.71 5.34 0.66
CA THR A 21 -1.48 4.91 -0.73
C THR A 21 -0.05 5.17 -1.19
N SER A 22 0.52 6.32 -0.81
CA SER A 22 1.91 6.67 -1.12
C SER A 22 2.90 5.71 -0.45
N LEU A 23 2.62 5.28 0.79
CA LEU A 23 3.43 4.29 1.50
C LEU A 23 3.44 2.94 0.77
N VAL A 24 2.25 2.43 0.39
CA VAL A 24 2.13 1.15 -0.32
C VAL A 24 2.79 1.20 -1.70
N GLN A 25 2.58 2.28 -2.46
CA GLN A 25 3.23 2.46 -3.77
C GLN A 25 4.74 2.56 -3.65
N ARG A 26 5.26 3.29 -2.66
CA ARG A 26 6.70 3.38 -2.46
C ARG A 26 7.30 2.03 -2.09
N TYR A 27 6.66 1.26 -1.21
CA TYR A 27 7.15 -0.06 -0.80
C TYR A 27 7.10 -1.09 -1.93
N SER A 28 6.00 -1.15 -2.70
CA SER A 28 5.80 -2.20 -3.71
C SER A 28 6.39 -1.85 -5.08
N GLN A 29 6.57 -0.57 -5.41
CA GLN A 29 6.89 -0.11 -6.77
C GLN A 29 8.05 0.89 -6.81
N ASP A 30 8.65 1.22 -5.66
CA ASP A 30 9.68 2.26 -5.54
C ASP A 30 9.27 3.64 -6.11
N SER A 31 7.96 3.91 -6.20
CA SER A 31 7.42 5.10 -6.86
C SER A 31 6.74 6.04 -5.88
N PHE A 32 6.83 7.35 -6.16
CA PHE A 32 6.15 8.40 -5.39
C PHE A 32 5.62 9.51 -6.31
N SER A 33 4.37 9.91 -6.11
CA SER A 33 3.74 11.03 -6.80
C SER A 33 3.29 12.09 -5.80
N LYS A 34 3.65 13.35 -6.06
CA LYS A 34 3.20 14.52 -5.28
C LYS A 34 1.75 14.91 -5.60
N HIS A 35 1.19 14.42 -6.71
CA HIS A 35 -0.21 14.67 -7.05
C HIS A 35 -1.08 13.72 -6.23
N TYR A 36 -1.74 14.27 -5.21
CA TYR A 36 -2.73 13.53 -4.43
C TYR A 36 -3.87 13.09 -5.34
N LYS A 37 -4.04 11.78 -5.49
CA LYS A 37 -5.23 11.17 -6.05
C LYS A 37 -5.96 10.49 -4.90
N SER A 38 -7.21 10.87 -4.67
CA SER A 38 -8.05 10.15 -3.70
C SER A 38 -8.12 8.69 -4.11
N THR A 39 -8.02 7.80 -3.13
CA THR A 39 -8.26 6.39 -3.41
C THR A 39 -9.75 6.22 -3.65
N VAL A 40 -10.10 5.56 -4.75
CA VAL A 40 -11.50 5.32 -5.16
C VAL A 40 -11.83 3.88 -4.79
N GLY A 41 -12.86 3.69 -3.97
CA GLY A 41 -13.41 2.36 -3.65
C GLY A 41 -12.94 1.73 -2.34
N VAL A 42 -12.07 2.38 -1.57
CA VAL A 42 -11.71 2.05 -0.18
C VAL A 42 -11.24 3.29 0.58
#